data_AF-A0A936NTY9-F1
#
_entry.id   AF-A0A936NTY9-F1
#
_cell.length_a   1.000
_cell.length_b   1.000
_cell.length_c   1.000
_cell.angle_alpha   90.00
_cell.angle_beta   90.00
_cell.angle_gamma   90.00
#
_symmetry.space_group_name_H-M   'P 1'
#
loop_
_entity.id
_entity.type
_entity.pdbx_description
1 polymer ?
#
loop_
_entity_poly.entity_id
_entity_poly.type
_entity_poly.pdbx_seq_one_letter_code
_entity_poly.pdbx_strand_id
1 'polypeptide(L)'
;MQTWSYKILGAILATIGFFGIVVTSTQQSQTHDTSTIVMLTWVTLFILGAWLIHRGIKSGSISALEAMQKDPRPPVIYLRSFDQEMRQNTLKELLKDAFQGTPLPGSLSAWGPREQYEFAKVMKTFGPYIAIGRPGEKLPELGAARAYVTDDNWQQEVSNWIDRASIIVVEAGRTPGLAWELGRLIRHAHAKKVLMILPERKSGYNLFRDWVRQVLPVPLPEQWPESRLLAFNADWQPWPLPRQQKLMDTLRPFISRNDQIM
;
A
#
# COMPACT_ATOMS: atom_id res chain seq x y z
N MET A 1 -19.01 11.31 -7.57
CA MET A 1 -20.18 10.41 -7.71
C MET A 1 -20.13 9.52 -8.97
N GLN A 2 -19.52 9.96 -10.08
CA GLN A 2 -19.57 9.24 -11.38
C GLN A 2 -18.70 7.98 -11.50
N THR A 3 -17.84 7.67 -10.52
CA THR A 3 -16.86 6.57 -10.60
C THR A 3 -17.36 5.29 -9.92
N TRP A 4 -18.32 5.43 -9.01
CA TRP A 4 -19.00 4.32 -8.33
C TRP A 4 -19.89 3.52 -9.28
N SER A 5 -20.52 4.17 -10.26
CA SER A 5 -21.37 3.54 -11.27
C SER A 5 -20.60 2.56 -12.15
N TYR A 6 -19.36 2.87 -12.53
CA TYR A 6 -18.54 1.98 -13.37
C TYR A 6 -18.08 0.71 -12.62
N LYS A 7 -17.79 0.81 -11.31
CA LYS A 7 -17.41 -0.35 -10.49
C LYS A 7 -18.60 -1.31 -10.32
N ILE A 8 -19.78 -0.77 -9.99
CA ILE A 8 -21.02 -1.56 -9.81
C ILE A 8 -21.45 -2.18 -11.14
N LEU A 9 -21.48 -1.40 -12.22
CA LEU A 9 -21.85 -1.88 -13.56
C LEU A 9 -20.89 -2.96 -14.06
N GLY A 10 -19.57 -2.77 -13.84
CA GLY A 10 -18.57 -3.77 -14.21
C GLY A 10 -18.70 -5.07 -13.40
N ALA A 11 -19.00 -5.00 -12.09
CA ALA A 11 -19.22 -6.18 -11.26
C ALA A 11 -20.46 -6.97 -11.69
N ILE A 12 -21.56 -6.28 -12.03
CA ILE A 12 -22.77 -6.91 -12.56
C ILE A 12 -22.48 -7.63 -13.87
N LEU A 13 -21.81 -6.98 -14.82
CA LEU A 13 -21.45 -7.58 -16.12
C LEU A 13 -20.50 -8.78 -15.99
N ALA A 14 -19.51 -8.69 -15.11
CA ALA A 14 -18.60 -9.80 -14.83
C ALA A 14 -19.33 -11.00 -14.22
N THR A 15 -20.28 -10.75 -13.31
CA THR A 15 -21.07 -11.80 -12.66
C THR A 15 -21.99 -12.49 -13.66
N ILE A 16 -22.70 -11.72 -14.48
CA ILE A 16 -23.58 -12.23 -15.54
C ILE A 16 -22.78 -13.04 -16.58
N GLY A 17 -21.65 -12.51 -17.05
CA GLY A 17 -20.77 -13.22 -17.97
C GLY A 17 -20.25 -14.54 -17.40
N PHE A 18 -19.84 -14.56 -16.12
CA PHE A 18 -19.38 -15.78 -15.46
C PHE A 18 -20.48 -16.84 -15.35
N PHE A 19 -21.68 -16.47 -14.89
CA PHE A 19 -22.81 -17.41 -14.80
C PHE A 19 -23.23 -17.93 -16.18
N GLY A 20 -23.21 -17.09 -17.22
CA GLY A 20 -23.49 -17.51 -18.58
C GLY A 20 -22.51 -18.56 -19.12
N ILE A 21 -21.21 -18.40 -18.84
CA ILE A 21 -20.18 -19.41 -19.17
C ILE A 21 -20.47 -20.73 -18.44
N VAL A 22 -20.79 -20.67 -17.15
CA VAL A 22 -21.09 -21.87 -16.34
C VAL A 22 -22.33 -22.60 -16.87
N VAL A 23 -23.42 -21.88 -17.17
CA VAL A 23 -24.65 -22.50 -17.68
C VAL A 23 -24.47 -23.08 -19.09
N THR A 24 -23.75 -22.37 -19.97
CA THR A 24 -23.51 -22.85 -21.33
C THR A 24 -22.60 -24.08 -21.34
N SER A 25 -21.63 -24.16 -20.42
CA SER A 25 -20.75 -25.32 -20.28
C SER A 25 -21.45 -26.55 -19.67
N THR A 26 -22.52 -26.36 -18.87
CA THR A 26 -23.31 -27.49 -18.33
C THR A 26 -24.43 -27.96 -19.26
N GLN A 27 -24.89 -27.14 -20.21
CA GLN A 27 -25.92 -27.48 -21.22
C GLN A 27 -25.35 -27.97 -22.56
N GLN A 28 -24.04 -28.20 -22.66
CA GLN A 28 -23.33 -28.56 -23.89
C GLN A 28 -23.59 -30.02 -24.31
N SER A 29 -24.85 -30.40 -24.57
CA SER A 29 -25.23 -31.76 -24.98
C SER A 29 -25.89 -31.89 -26.35
N GLN A 30 -26.18 -30.83 -27.14
CA GLN A 30 -26.87 -31.07 -28.42
C GLN A 30 -26.76 -30.06 -29.59
N THR A 31 -26.05 -28.93 -29.51
CA THR A 31 -25.89 -28.02 -30.66
C THR A 31 -24.51 -27.36 -30.71
N HIS A 32 -23.70 -27.68 -31.74
CA HIS A 32 -22.30 -27.25 -31.82
C HIS A 32 -22.11 -25.77 -32.26
N ASP A 33 -22.93 -25.25 -33.18
CA ASP A 33 -22.72 -23.89 -33.71
C ASP A 33 -23.30 -22.79 -32.81
N THR A 34 -24.52 -22.98 -32.29
CA THR A 34 -25.19 -21.97 -31.45
C THR A 34 -24.50 -21.80 -30.09
N SER A 35 -23.96 -22.88 -29.52
CA SER A 35 -23.26 -22.84 -28.22
C SER A 35 -21.97 -22.02 -28.27
N THR A 36 -21.28 -22.01 -29.41
CA THR A 36 -20.04 -21.25 -29.59
C THR A 36 -20.28 -19.73 -29.58
N ILE A 37 -21.32 -19.25 -30.29
CA ILE A 37 -21.67 -17.82 -30.32
C ILE A 37 -22.14 -17.34 -28.94
N VAL A 38 -22.93 -18.16 -28.24
CA VAL A 38 -23.40 -17.87 -26.88
C VAL A 38 -22.22 -17.79 -25.90
N MET A 39 -21.27 -18.72 -25.99
CA MET A 39 -20.04 -18.71 -25.18
C MET A 39 -19.20 -17.44 -25.41
N LEU A 40 -18.99 -17.05 -26.67
CA LEU A 40 -18.24 -15.83 -27.01
C LEU A 40 -18.90 -14.56 -26.47
N THR A 41 -20.23 -14.52 -26.46
CA THR A 41 -21.00 -13.40 -25.89
C THR A 41 -20.74 -13.27 -24.39
N TRP A 42 -20.79 -14.37 -23.64
CA TRP A 42 -20.55 -14.36 -22.20
C TRP A 42 -19.10 -14.01 -21.83
N VAL A 43 -18.13 -14.53 -22.59
CA VAL A 43 -16.71 -14.17 -22.43
C VAL A 43 -16.49 -12.67 -22.68
N THR A 44 -17.13 -12.11 -23.70
CA THR A 44 -17.04 -10.67 -24.01
C THR A 44 -17.62 -9.82 -22.89
N LEU A 45 -18.78 -10.20 -22.34
CA LEU A 45 -19.40 -9.51 -21.20
C LEU A 45 -18.53 -9.60 -19.94
N PHE A 46 -17.90 -10.75 -19.70
CA PHE A 46 -16.96 -10.93 -18.59
C PHE A 46 -15.73 -10.02 -18.73
N ILE A 47 -15.10 -10.01 -19.90
CA ILE A 47 -13.92 -9.17 -20.19
C ILE A 47 -14.29 -7.68 -20.08
N LEU A 48 -15.43 -7.27 -20.63
CA LEU A 48 -15.90 -5.88 -20.56
C LEU A 48 -16.21 -5.47 -19.11
N GLY A 49 -16.85 -6.35 -18.33
CA GLY A 49 -17.10 -6.15 -16.91
C GLY A 49 -15.81 -5.98 -16.11
N ALA A 50 -14.85 -6.88 -16.29
CA ALA A 50 -13.53 -6.79 -15.69
C ALA A 50 -12.78 -5.50 -16.09
N TRP A 51 -12.87 -5.09 -17.35
CA TRP A 51 -12.29 -3.85 -17.85
C TRP A 51 -12.93 -2.60 -17.23
N LEU A 52 -14.26 -2.58 -17.06
CA LEU A 52 -14.98 -1.48 -16.40
C LEU A 52 -14.66 -1.39 -14.91
N ILE A 53 -14.56 -2.51 -14.21
CA ILE A 53 -14.05 -2.56 -12.83
C ILE A 53 -12.63 -1.96 -12.81
N HIS A 54 -11.78 -2.38 -13.75
CA HIS A 54 -10.41 -1.90 -13.86
C HIS A 54 -10.33 -0.37 -14.08
N ARG A 55 -11.17 0.15 -14.98
CA ARG A 55 -11.26 1.59 -15.27
C ARG A 55 -11.87 2.38 -14.11
N GLY A 56 -12.88 1.82 -13.44
CA GLY A 56 -13.51 2.41 -12.26
C GLY A 56 -12.58 2.49 -11.05
N ILE A 57 -11.68 1.52 -10.88
CA ILE A 57 -10.60 1.56 -9.87
C ILE A 57 -9.61 2.70 -10.19
N LYS A 58 -9.27 2.94 -11.46
CA LYS A 58 -8.38 4.04 -11.86
C LYS A 58 -8.93 5.44 -11.55
N SER A 59 -10.26 5.60 -11.59
CA SER A 59 -10.93 6.89 -11.30
C SER A 59 -11.42 7.01 -9.85
N GLY A 60 -11.38 5.93 -9.06
CA GLY A 60 -12.01 5.86 -7.73
C GLY A 60 -11.11 6.18 -6.54
N SER A 61 -9.79 6.31 -6.73
CA SER A 61 -8.91 6.75 -5.64
C SER A 61 -9.14 8.23 -5.38
N ILE A 62 -9.60 8.59 -4.17
CA ILE A 62 -9.60 9.98 -3.69
C ILE A 62 -8.20 10.53 -3.95
N SER A 63 -8.12 11.57 -4.78
CA SER A 63 -6.84 12.19 -5.08
C SER A 63 -6.29 12.81 -3.80
N ALA A 64 -4.98 12.79 -3.64
CA ALA A 64 -4.37 13.41 -2.48
C ALA A 64 -4.74 14.91 -2.38
N LEU A 65 -4.89 15.58 -3.52
CA LEU A 65 -5.41 16.95 -3.60
C LEU A 65 -6.81 17.06 -2.99
N GLU A 66 -7.74 16.16 -3.35
CA GLU A 66 -9.09 16.14 -2.80
C GLU A 66 -9.10 15.83 -1.30
N ALA A 67 -8.23 14.93 -0.84
CA ALA A 67 -8.08 14.63 0.58
C ALA A 67 -7.57 15.85 1.38
N MET A 68 -6.57 16.57 0.85
CA MET A 68 -6.04 17.79 1.48
C MET A 68 -7.00 18.99 1.40
N GLN A 69 -7.87 19.04 0.38
CA GLN A 69 -8.90 20.07 0.31
C GLN A 69 -10.01 19.84 1.35
N LYS A 70 -10.35 18.57 1.64
CA LYS A 70 -11.36 18.23 2.63
C LYS A 70 -10.87 18.32 4.07
N ASP A 71 -9.57 18.13 4.30
CA ASP A 71 -8.95 18.17 5.61
C ASP A 71 -7.78 19.14 5.61
N PRO A 72 -7.92 20.35 6.21
CA PRO A 72 -6.91 21.39 6.17
C PRO A 72 -5.71 21.13 7.08
N ARG A 73 -5.73 20.05 7.89
CA ARG A 73 -4.63 19.71 8.79
C ARG A 73 -3.36 19.32 8.01
N PRO A 74 -2.16 19.47 8.60
CA PRO A 74 -0.92 18.97 8.00
C PRO A 74 -1.04 17.49 7.60
N PRO A 75 -0.65 17.09 6.39
CA PRO A 75 -0.83 15.72 5.90
C PRO A 75 0.08 14.72 6.62
N VAL A 76 -0.37 13.47 6.67
CA VAL A 76 0.47 12.33 7.01
C VAL A 76 0.92 11.67 5.71
N ILE A 77 2.22 11.65 5.46
CA ILE A 77 2.79 11.15 4.21
C ILE A 77 3.21 9.70 4.38
N TYR A 78 2.89 8.86 3.38
CA TYR A 78 3.35 7.48 3.29
C TYR A 78 4.24 7.30 2.06
N LEU A 79 5.53 7.10 2.33
CA LEU A 79 6.55 6.75 1.36
C LEU A 79 6.66 5.23 1.31
N ARG A 80 6.21 4.65 0.20
CA ARG A 80 6.20 3.21 0.00
C ARG A 80 7.46 2.78 -0.73
N SER A 81 8.17 1.78 -0.19
CA SER A 81 9.18 1.09 -0.98
C SER A 81 8.53 0.15 -1.99
N PHE A 82 8.73 0.43 -3.28
CA PHE A 82 8.30 -0.44 -4.38
C PHE A 82 9.27 -1.62 -4.57
N ASP A 83 9.43 -2.45 -3.55
CA ASP A 83 10.24 -3.67 -3.71
C ASP A 83 9.43 -4.70 -4.52
N GLN A 84 9.76 -4.84 -5.81
CA GLN A 84 9.11 -5.79 -6.70
C GLN A 84 9.29 -7.24 -6.25
N GLU A 85 10.33 -7.52 -5.46
CA GLU A 85 10.71 -8.85 -4.99
C GLU A 85 9.68 -9.43 -4.00
N MET A 86 9.09 -8.60 -3.14
CA MET A 86 8.07 -9.06 -2.17
C MET A 86 6.78 -9.51 -2.86
N ARG A 87 6.34 -8.78 -3.90
CA ARG A 87 5.07 -9.05 -4.60
C ARG A 87 5.11 -10.34 -5.41
N GLN A 88 6.26 -10.67 -6.00
CA GLN A 88 6.42 -11.92 -6.75
C GLN A 88 6.39 -13.15 -5.83
N ASN A 89 6.95 -13.03 -4.62
CA ASN A 89 6.95 -14.11 -3.65
C ASN A 89 5.54 -14.34 -3.07
N THR A 90 4.78 -13.29 -2.77
CA THR A 90 3.39 -13.42 -2.33
C THR A 90 2.50 -14.07 -3.40
N LEU A 91 2.63 -13.68 -4.69
CA LEU A 91 1.87 -14.31 -5.76
C LEU A 91 2.28 -15.78 -5.97
N LYS A 92 3.57 -16.09 -5.92
CA LYS A 92 4.07 -17.49 -6.06
C LYS A 92 3.66 -18.37 -4.89
N GLU A 93 3.63 -17.85 -3.66
CA GLU A 93 3.16 -18.56 -2.47
C GLU A 93 1.65 -18.79 -2.54
N LEU A 94 0.86 -17.75 -2.84
CA LEU A 94 -0.60 -17.88 -3.06
C LEU A 94 -0.95 -18.90 -4.16
N LEU A 95 -0.19 -18.90 -5.26
CA LEU A 95 -0.36 -19.86 -6.35
C LEU A 95 0.17 -21.26 -6.00
N LYS A 96 1.13 -21.42 -5.09
CA LYS A 96 1.53 -22.76 -4.61
C LYS A 96 0.48 -23.36 -3.69
N ASP A 97 -0.07 -22.54 -2.79
CA ASP A 97 -1.02 -22.97 -1.77
C ASP A 97 -2.39 -23.27 -2.37
N ALA A 98 -2.83 -22.49 -3.37
CA ALA A 98 -4.08 -22.72 -4.10
C ALA A 98 -4.09 -24.05 -4.88
N PHE A 99 -2.92 -24.55 -5.29
CA PHE A 99 -2.80 -25.78 -6.06
C PHE A 99 -2.49 -27.03 -5.20
N GLN A 100 -2.17 -26.87 -3.90
CA GLN A 100 -1.78 -27.98 -3.01
C GLN A 100 -2.82 -28.32 -1.93
N GLY A 101 -3.96 -27.63 -1.87
CA GLY A 101 -5.13 -28.06 -1.07
C GLY A 101 -4.92 -28.09 0.44
N THR A 102 -3.82 -27.51 0.96
CA THR A 102 -3.52 -27.48 2.39
C THR A 102 -4.32 -26.38 3.11
N PRO A 103 -5.07 -26.70 4.18
CA PRO A 103 -5.75 -25.69 5.00
C PRO A 103 -4.71 -24.86 5.74
N LEU A 104 -4.66 -23.56 5.46
CA LEU A 104 -3.64 -22.60 5.92
C LEU A 104 -3.58 -22.47 7.46
N PRO A 105 -2.49 -22.88 8.13
CA PRO A 105 -2.13 -22.41 9.46
C PRO A 105 -1.05 -21.33 9.30
N GLY A 106 -1.43 -20.05 9.42
CA GLY A 106 -0.46 -19.00 9.76
C GLY A 106 0.38 -18.35 8.64
N SER A 107 -0.10 -18.26 7.39
CA SER A 107 0.56 -17.48 6.33
C SER A 107 -0.39 -16.51 5.61
N LEU A 108 -1.01 -15.61 6.38
CA LEU A 108 -1.53 -14.35 5.87
C LEU A 108 -0.63 -13.26 6.47
N SER A 109 0.35 -12.83 5.68
CA SER A 109 1.28 -11.70 5.92
C SER A 109 0.82 -10.74 7.02
N ALA A 110 1.64 -10.49 8.05
CA ALA A 110 1.39 -9.51 9.11
C ALA A 110 1.56 -8.03 8.65
N TRP A 111 1.30 -7.79 7.36
CA TRP A 111 0.91 -6.48 6.80
C TRP A 111 -0.23 -6.64 5.79
N GLY A 112 -1.22 -7.45 6.14
CA GLY A 112 -2.36 -7.77 5.29
C GLY A 112 -3.32 -6.59 5.13
N PRO A 113 -4.36 -6.71 4.28
CA PRO A 113 -5.34 -5.65 4.03
C PRO A 113 -5.98 -5.07 5.30
N ARG A 114 -6.19 -5.92 6.31
CA ARG A 114 -6.78 -5.52 7.60
C ARG A 114 -5.83 -4.64 8.41
N GLU A 115 -4.55 -4.98 8.51
CA GLU A 115 -3.57 -4.20 9.28
C GLU A 115 -3.29 -2.86 8.59
N GLN A 116 -3.22 -2.84 7.27
CA GLN A 116 -3.12 -1.60 6.48
C GLN A 116 -4.33 -0.68 6.71
N TYR A 117 -5.54 -1.26 6.79
CA TYR A 117 -6.76 -0.51 7.09
C TYR A 117 -6.75 0.10 8.50
N GLU A 118 -6.41 -0.70 9.52
CA GLU A 118 -6.31 -0.21 10.91
C GLU A 118 -5.20 0.83 11.05
N PHE A 119 -4.06 0.63 10.38
CA PHE A 119 -2.98 1.61 10.34
C PHE A 119 -3.44 2.92 9.71
N ALA A 120 -4.12 2.86 8.57
CA ALA A 120 -4.65 4.05 7.91
C ALA A 120 -5.72 4.77 8.75
N LYS A 121 -6.56 4.04 9.49
CA LYS A 121 -7.54 4.62 10.41
C LYS A 121 -6.85 5.41 11.50
N VAL A 122 -5.76 4.88 12.05
CA VAL A 122 -4.92 5.59 13.03
C VAL A 122 -4.21 6.78 12.39
N MET A 123 -3.59 6.65 11.22
CA MET A 123 -2.92 7.78 10.56
C MET A 123 -3.87 8.95 10.26
N LYS A 124 -5.11 8.66 9.87
CA LYS A 124 -6.15 9.68 9.61
C LYS A 124 -6.52 10.52 10.84
N THR A 125 -6.22 10.07 12.06
CA THR A 125 -6.43 10.91 13.25
C THR A 125 -5.45 12.07 13.33
N PHE A 126 -4.29 12.00 12.66
CA PHE A 126 -3.25 13.02 12.67
C PHE A 126 -3.27 13.97 11.46
N GLY A 127 -4.09 13.69 10.44
CA GLY A 127 -4.22 14.51 9.24
C GLY A 127 -4.69 13.69 8.04
N PRO A 128 -4.81 14.31 6.86
CA PRO A 128 -5.11 13.56 5.65
C PRO A 128 -3.95 12.59 5.34
N TYR A 129 -4.25 11.29 5.36
CA TYR A 129 -3.27 10.23 5.14
C TYR A 129 -3.08 9.95 3.65
N ILE A 130 -1.88 10.20 3.15
CA ILE A 130 -1.59 10.26 1.71
C ILE A 130 -0.39 9.41 1.36
N ALA A 131 -0.56 8.52 0.39
CA ALA A 131 0.51 7.74 -0.21
C ALA A 131 0.99 8.38 -1.51
N ILE A 132 2.31 8.49 -1.66
CA ILE A 132 2.94 8.89 -2.91
C ILE A 132 3.13 7.64 -3.77
N GLY A 133 2.52 7.62 -4.96
CA GLY A 133 2.55 6.48 -5.88
C GLY A 133 3.10 6.88 -7.25
N ARG A 134 3.68 5.91 -7.98
CA ARG A 134 4.11 6.14 -9.36
C ARG A 134 2.93 6.10 -10.33
N PRO A 135 2.91 6.93 -11.39
CA PRO A 135 1.88 6.83 -12.44
C PRO A 135 1.83 5.42 -13.03
N GLY A 136 0.63 4.84 -13.14
CA GLY A 136 0.43 3.52 -13.75
C GLY A 136 0.51 2.32 -12.79
N GLU A 137 0.75 2.55 -11.50
CA GLU A 137 0.84 1.46 -10.53
C GLU A 137 -0.54 0.86 -10.19
N LYS A 138 -0.72 -0.45 -10.45
CA LYS A 138 -1.91 -1.22 -10.06
C LYS A 138 -1.74 -1.70 -8.63
N LEU A 139 -2.41 -1.07 -7.67
CA LEU A 139 -2.35 -1.48 -6.26
C LEU A 139 -3.70 -1.42 -5.55
N PRO A 140 -3.97 -2.36 -4.62
CA PRO A 140 -5.18 -2.36 -3.79
C PRO A 140 -5.36 -1.03 -3.04
N GLU A 141 -6.61 -0.57 -2.94
CA GLU A 141 -7.04 0.67 -2.27
C GLU A 141 -7.03 0.46 -0.75
N LEU A 142 -5.85 0.46 -0.10
CA LEU A 142 -5.79 0.19 1.34
C LEU A 142 -5.37 1.46 2.10
N GLY A 143 -6.36 2.33 2.32
CA GLY A 143 -6.37 3.25 3.44
C GLY A 143 -5.90 4.70 3.19
N ALA A 144 -4.89 4.94 2.35
CA ALA A 144 -4.36 6.27 2.04
C ALA A 144 -4.93 6.86 0.74
N ALA A 145 -5.17 8.18 0.70
CA ALA A 145 -5.42 8.90 -0.56
C ALA A 145 -4.14 8.92 -1.41
N ARG A 146 -4.26 8.98 -2.74
CA ARG A 146 -3.09 8.83 -3.62
C ARG A 146 -2.69 10.12 -4.31
N ALA A 147 -1.42 10.47 -4.20
CA ALA A 147 -0.79 11.48 -5.04
C ALA A 147 -0.08 10.74 -6.19
N TYR A 148 -0.60 10.88 -7.41
CA TYR A 148 0.14 10.48 -8.60
C TYR A 148 0.92 11.69 -9.09
N VAL A 149 2.24 11.57 -9.09
CA VAL A 149 3.17 12.63 -9.49
C VAL A 149 3.78 12.26 -10.83
N THR A 150 3.84 13.19 -11.77
CA THR A 150 4.48 12.95 -13.08
C THR A 150 6.00 12.88 -12.93
N ASP A 151 6.65 12.07 -13.78
CA ASP A 151 8.09 11.80 -13.69
C ASP A 151 8.99 13.04 -13.80
N ASP A 152 8.49 14.14 -14.39
CA ASP A 152 9.28 15.35 -14.56
C ASP A 152 9.30 16.25 -13.31
N ASN A 153 8.29 16.14 -12.42
CA ASN A 153 8.11 17.06 -11.28
C ASN A 153 7.96 16.37 -9.91
N TRP A 154 8.00 15.03 -9.85
CA TRP A 154 7.72 14.30 -8.61
C TRP A 154 8.64 14.65 -7.46
N GLN A 155 9.93 14.93 -7.71
CA GLN A 155 10.89 15.23 -6.65
C GLN A 155 10.55 16.53 -5.91
N GLN A 156 10.08 17.54 -6.64
CA GLN A 156 9.69 18.82 -6.07
C GLN A 156 8.40 18.69 -5.26
N GLU A 157 7.42 17.96 -5.79
CA GLU A 157 6.19 17.63 -5.06
C GLU A 157 6.52 16.87 -3.77
N VAL A 158 7.25 15.75 -3.83
CA VAL A 158 7.62 14.99 -2.62
C VAL A 158 8.29 15.87 -1.56
N SER A 159 9.12 16.82 -1.97
CA SER A 159 9.75 17.78 -1.05
C SER A 159 8.74 18.71 -0.39
N ASN A 160 7.87 19.35 -1.17
CA ASN A 160 6.82 20.23 -0.64
C ASN A 160 5.90 19.50 0.35
N TRP A 161 5.66 18.22 0.12
CA TRP A 161 4.80 17.38 0.96
C TRP A 161 5.50 16.97 2.24
N ILE A 162 6.79 16.62 2.18
CA ILE A 162 7.65 16.36 3.35
C ILE A 162 7.69 17.58 4.27
N ASP A 163 7.88 18.77 3.71
CA ASP A 163 7.99 20.02 4.50
C ASP A 163 6.71 20.31 5.28
N ARG A 164 5.56 20.03 4.67
CA ARG A 164 4.23 20.26 5.26
C ARG A 164 3.75 19.11 6.15
N ALA A 165 4.44 17.98 6.17
CA ALA A 165 3.95 16.78 6.85
C ALA A 165 3.93 16.95 8.38
N SER A 166 2.88 16.43 9.03
CA SER A 166 2.88 16.18 10.49
C SER A 166 3.66 14.92 10.82
N ILE A 167 3.44 13.86 10.04
CA ILE A 167 4.09 12.55 10.19
C ILE A 167 4.51 12.05 8.80
N ILE A 168 5.70 11.46 8.71
CA ILE A 168 6.23 10.85 7.50
C ILE A 168 6.47 9.37 7.78
N VAL A 169 5.58 8.54 7.27
CA VAL A 169 5.65 7.08 7.34
C VAL A 169 6.50 6.55 6.18
N VAL A 170 7.51 5.75 6.49
CA VAL A 170 8.41 5.16 5.49
C VAL A 170 8.33 3.65 5.57
N GLU A 171 7.87 2.98 4.51
CA GLU A 171 7.92 1.53 4.42
C GLU A 171 9.30 1.07 3.99
N ALA A 172 9.92 0.20 4.78
CA ALA A 172 11.23 -0.35 4.48
C ALA A 172 11.24 -1.14 3.17
N GLY A 173 12.30 -0.94 2.40
CA GLY A 173 12.70 -1.81 1.31
C GLY A 173 14.02 -1.35 0.74
N ARG A 174 14.43 -1.88 -0.42
CA ARG A 174 15.83 -1.77 -0.88
C ARG A 174 15.96 -1.18 -2.28
N THR A 175 15.10 -0.21 -2.61
CA THR A 175 15.06 0.38 -3.95
C THR A 175 15.92 1.66 -4.04
N PRO A 176 16.53 1.96 -5.20
CA PRO A 176 17.25 3.22 -5.39
C PRO A 176 16.38 4.47 -5.16
N GLY A 177 15.08 4.38 -5.47
CA GLY A 177 14.12 5.45 -5.19
C GLY A 177 14.00 5.75 -3.69
N LEU A 178 13.87 4.71 -2.87
CA LEU A 178 13.83 4.89 -1.42
C LEU A 178 15.14 5.49 -0.86
N ALA A 179 16.30 5.13 -1.43
CA ALA A 179 17.57 5.73 -1.00
C ALA A 179 17.59 7.24 -1.26
N TRP A 180 17.07 7.67 -2.41
CA TRP A 180 16.91 9.09 -2.72
C TRP A 180 15.92 9.77 -1.74
N GLU A 181 14.76 9.16 -1.49
CA GLU A 181 13.73 9.66 -0.58
C GLU A 181 14.27 9.83 0.85
N LEU A 182 14.93 8.81 1.39
CA LEU A 182 15.59 8.86 2.70
C LEU A 182 16.65 9.96 2.75
N GLY A 183 17.48 10.08 1.70
CA GLY A 183 18.46 11.17 1.60
C GLY A 183 17.82 12.56 1.64
N ARG A 184 16.63 12.74 1.07
CA ARG A 184 15.87 14.00 1.18
C ARG A 184 15.35 14.22 2.60
N LEU A 185 14.79 13.19 3.24
CA LEU A 185 14.32 13.29 4.62
C LEU A 185 15.44 13.70 5.56
N ILE A 186 16.63 13.11 5.42
CA ILE A 186 17.78 13.42 6.26
C ILE A 186 18.21 14.88 6.16
N ARG A 187 18.10 15.47 4.96
CA ARG A 187 18.50 16.86 4.72
C ARG A 187 17.44 17.91 5.04
N HIS A 188 16.15 17.56 4.91
CA HIS A 188 15.07 18.55 4.90
C HIS A 188 13.99 18.30 5.95
N ALA A 189 13.79 17.06 6.39
CA ALA A 189 12.75 16.73 7.36
C ALA A 189 13.27 16.78 8.80
N HIS A 190 12.37 17.10 9.73
CA HIS A 190 12.62 16.83 11.14
C HIS A 190 12.55 15.33 11.39
N ALA A 191 13.68 14.71 11.76
CA ALA A 191 13.79 13.27 12.02
C ALA A 191 12.71 12.75 12.99
N LYS A 192 12.28 13.57 13.95
CA LYS A 192 11.22 13.23 14.91
C LYS A 192 9.86 12.93 14.26
N LYS A 193 9.58 13.48 13.08
CA LYS A 193 8.35 13.23 12.30
C LYS A 193 8.39 11.91 11.53
N VAL A 194 9.55 11.26 11.44
CA VAL A 194 9.73 10.04 10.63
C VAL A 194 9.38 8.79 11.45
N LEU A 195 8.48 7.98 10.88
CA LEU A 195 8.08 6.68 11.39
C LEU A 195 8.37 5.61 10.33
N MET A 196 9.30 4.71 10.61
CA MET A 196 9.68 3.64 9.70
C MET A 196 8.95 2.34 10.03
N ILE A 197 8.43 1.68 8.98
CA ILE A 197 7.83 0.35 9.04
C ILE A 197 8.87 -0.67 8.58
N LEU A 198 9.37 -1.49 9.51
CA LEU A 198 10.40 -2.47 9.28
C LEU A 198 9.86 -3.75 8.60
N PRO A 199 10.73 -4.52 7.93
CA PRO A 199 10.36 -5.82 7.38
C PRO A 199 9.85 -6.79 8.46
N GLU A 200 8.91 -7.64 8.08
CA GLU A 200 8.23 -8.58 8.98
C GLU A 200 9.13 -9.71 9.51
N ARG A 201 10.15 -10.09 8.74
CA ARG A 201 11.05 -11.19 9.09
C ARG A 201 12.44 -10.65 9.43
N LYS A 202 13.09 -11.27 10.42
CA LYS A 202 14.48 -10.96 10.81
C LYS A 202 15.46 -10.96 9.62
N SER A 203 15.31 -11.90 8.69
CA SER A 203 16.15 -11.96 7.48
C SER A 203 15.98 -10.73 6.58
N GLY A 204 14.73 -10.32 6.34
CA GLY A 204 14.42 -9.09 5.59
C GLY A 204 14.92 -7.84 6.31
N TYR A 205 14.80 -7.79 7.63
CA TYR A 205 15.34 -6.71 8.45
C TYR A 205 16.86 -6.59 8.30
N ASN A 206 17.60 -7.70 8.40
CA ASN A 206 19.05 -7.69 8.24
C ASN A 206 19.47 -7.17 6.86
N LEU A 207 18.84 -7.66 5.79
CA LEU A 207 19.11 -7.18 4.43
C LEU A 207 18.82 -5.69 4.27
N PHE A 208 17.70 -5.22 4.84
CA PHE A 208 17.36 -3.80 4.80
C PHE A 208 18.33 -2.94 5.62
N ARG A 209 18.69 -3.38 6.83
CA ARG A 209 19.68 -2.71 7.69
C ARG A 209 21.02 -2.54 6.98
N ASP A 210 21.51 -3.60 6.36
CA ASP A 210 22.81 -3.58 5.70
C ASP A 210 22.77 -2.68 4.46
N TRP A 211 21.67 -2.71 3.71
CA TRP A 211 21.44 -1.82 2.56
C TRP A 211 21.33 -0.35 2.96
N VAL A 212 20.55 -0.03 4.00
CA VAL A 212 20.27 1.37 4.40
C VAL A 212 21.44 2.01 5.14
N ARG A 213 22.45 1.24 5.55
CA ARG A 213 23.67 1.73 6.23
C ARG A 213 24.41 2.80 5.41
N GLN A 214 24.31 2.75 4.09
CA GLN A 214 24.94 3.73 3.20
C GLN A 214 24.16 5.06 3.10
N VAL A 215 22.94 5.10 3.64
CA VAL A 215 21.99 6.21 3.48
C VAL A 215 21.71 6.90 4.81
N LEU A 216 21.37 6.14 5.86
CA LEU A 216 21.09 6.70 7.18
C LEU A 216 22.38 7.18 7.87
N PRO A 217 22.33 8.33 8.58
CA PRO A 217 23.50 8.84 9.31
C PRO A 217 23.86 7.97 10.52
N VAL A 218 22.88 7.27 11.10
CA VAL A 218 23.06 6.33 12.22
C VAL A 218 22.54 4.95 11.79
N PRO A 219 23.32 3.87 12.00
CA PRO A 219 22.87 2.52 11.62
C PRO A 219 21.65 2.09 12.44
N LEU A 220 20.77 1.30 11.81
CA LEU A 220 19.66 0.67 12.52
C LEU A 220 20.17 -0.38 13.53
N PRO A 221 19.39 -0.71 14.58
CA PRO A 221 19.82 -1.63 15.63
C PRO A 221 20.30 -3.00 15.12
N GLU A 222 21.32 -3.56 15.76
CA GLU A 222 21.77 -4.92 15.40
C GLU A 222 20.74 -5.98 15.77
N GLN A 223 20.10 -5.80 16.92
CA GLN A 223 19.02 -6.65 17.37
C GLN A 223 17.75 -6.32 16.60
N TRP A 224 17.02 -7.36 16.20
CA TRP A 224 15.75 -7.20 15.50
C TRP A 224 14.69 -6.66 16.48
N PRO A 225 14.08 -5.48 16.22
CA PRO A 225 13.11 -4.89 17.13
C PRO A 225 11.88 -5.75 17.40
N GLU A 226 11.29 -5.57 18.59
CA GLU A 226 10.07 -6.27 19.00
C GLU A 226 8.84 -5.89 18.17
N SER A 227 8.76 -4.61 17.78
CA SER A 227 7.72 -4.11 16.89
C SER A 227 8.30 -3.77 15.51
N ARG A 228 7.42 -3.71 14.52
CA ARG A 228 7.79 -3.27 13.17
C ARG A 228 7.89 -1.75 13.04
N LEU A 229 7.69 -0.99 14.11
CA LEU A 229 7.66 0.46 14.07
C LEU A 229 8.90 1.03 14.74
N LEU A 230 9.61 1.88 14.02
CA LEU A 230 10.84 2.53 14.47
C LEU A 230 10.75 4.02 14.19
N ALA A 231 10.92 4.82 15.24
CA ALA A 231 11.00 6.27 15.13
C ALA A 231 12.46 6.72 15.16
N PHE A 232 12.70 8.01 14.97
CA PHE A 232 14.05 8.60 15.09
C PHE A 232 14.06 9.74 16.11
N ASN A 233 15.18 9.91 16.81
CA ASN A 233 15.45 11.12 17.59
C ASN A 233 15.91 12.28 16.69
N ALA A 234 16.11 13.48 17.25
CA ALA A 234 16.57 14.64 16.47
C ALA A 234 17.86 14.35 15.68
N ASP A 235 18.74 13.56 16.28
CA ASP A 235 20.06 13.22 15.73
C ASP A 235 20.01 11.95 14.86
N TRP A 236 18.83 11.56 14.39
CA TRP A 236 18.60 10.33 13.62
C TRP A 236 18.95 9.02 14.34
N GLN A 237 19.18 9.04 15.66
CA GLN A 237 19.31 7.82 16.44
C GLN A 237 18.01 7.00 16.34
N PRO A 238 18.06 5.73 15.92
CA PRO A 238 16.88 4.88 15.83
C PRO A 238 16.29 4.62 17.22
N TRP A 239 14.98 4.74 17.31
CA TRP A 239 14.19 4.49 18.52
C TRP A 239 13.09 3.48 18.19
N PRO A 240 13.34 2.18 18.41
CA PRO A 240 12.34 1.14 18.26
C PRO A 240 11.16 1.37 19.20
N LEU A 241 9.93 1.27 18.69
CA LEU A 241 8.72 1.37 19.51
C LEU A 241 8.39 0.01 20.14
N PRO A 242 7.86 -0.03 21.37
CA PRO A 242 7.54 -1.28 22.06
C PRO A 242 6.36 -1.98 21.40
N ARG A 243 6.36 -3.31 21.34
CA ARG A 243 5.21 -4.05 20.81
C ARG A 243 4.07 -4.04 21.82
N GLN A 244 2.93 -3.49 21.44
CA GLN A 244 1.69 -3.52 22.23
C GLN A 244 0.58 -4.28 21.51
N GLN A 245 -0.48 -4.64 22.24
CA GLN A 245 -1.64 -5.34 21.66
C GLN A 245 -2.40 -4.46 20.65
N LYS A 246 -2.50 -3.16 20.94
CA LYS A 246 -3.14 -2.17 20.06
C LYS A 246 -2.09 -1.31 19.38
N LEU A 247 -2.31 -1.01 18.10
CA LEU A 247 -1.43 -0.15 17.31
C LEU A 247 -1.29 1.26 17.91
N MET A 248 -2.39 1.85 18.39
CA MET A 248 -2.34 3.18 19.01
C MET A 248 -1.46 3.22 20.27
N ASP A 249 -1.45 2.15 21.06
CA ASP A 249 -0.60 2.07 22.25
C ASP A 249 0.88 1.92 21.88
N THR A 250 1.18 1.22 20.78
CA THR A 250 2.53 1.16 20.20
C THR A 250 3.00 2.54 19.72
N LEU A 251 2.11 3.33 19.12
CA LEU A 251 2.40 4.66 18.58
C LEU A 251 2.40 5.77 19.63
N ARG A 252 1.77 5.56 20.79
CA ARG A 252 1.61 6.59 21.83
C ARG A 252 2.92 7.30 22.19
N PRO A 253 4.07 6.62 22.40
CA PRO A 253 5.33 7.30 22.70
C PRO A 253 5.81 8.23 21.58
N PHE A 254 5.58 7.84 20.32
CA PHE A 254 5.92 8.65 19.16
C PHE A 254 5.02 9.88 19.04
N ILE A 255 3.72 9.71 19.26
CA ILE A 255 2.71 10.77 19.17
C ILE A 255 2.94 11.83 20.26
N SER A 256 2.99 11.42 21.53
CA SER A 256 3.14 12.34 22.66
C SER A 256 4.41 13.19 22.57
N ARG A 257 5.45 12.69 21.90
CA ARG A 257 6.68 13.42 21.63
C ARG A 257 6.53 14.45 20.52
N ASN A 258 5.73 14.15 19.50
CA ASN A 258 5.55 15.01 18.33
C ASN A 258 4.47 16.08 18.56
N ASP A 259 3.54 15.91 19.51
CA ASP A 259 2.60 16.96 19.93
C ASP A 259 3.28 18.23 20.47
N GLN A 260 4.58 18.18 20.79
CA GLN A 260 5.38 19.35 21.18
C GLN A 260 5.99 20.11 19.98
N ILE A 261 5.86 19.57 18.76
CA ILE A 261 6.51 20.05 17.53
C ILE A 261 5.48 20.31 16.41
N MET A 262 4.27 19.73 16.53
CA MET A 262 3.11 19.95 15.66
C MET A 262 2.25 21.09 16.19
#